data_AF-A0A840IKY4-F1
#
_entry.id   AF-A0A840IKY4-F1
#
_cell.length_a   1.000
_cell.length_b   1.000
_cell.length_c   1.000
_cell.angle_alpha   90.00
_cell.angle_beta   90.00
_cell.angle_gamma   90.00
#
_symmetry.space_group_name_H-M   'P 1'
#
loop_
_entity.id
_entity.type
_entity.pdbx_description
1 polymer ?
#
loop_
_entity_poly.entity_id
_entity_poly.type
_entity_poly.pdbx_seq_one_letter_code
_entity_poly.pdbx_strand_id
1 'polypeptide(L)' 'MAATTKIDFDSDLLAKLRARRPGKDDRTLLEELARIELGFETLREVQRRNALSEDEATDLAVRAVREVRAERR' A
#
# COMPACT_ATOMS: atom_id res chain seq x y z
N MET A 1 9.29 -4.25 23.71
CA MET A 1 10.57 -3.87 23.08
C MET A 1 10.62 -4.49 21.70
N ALA A 2 11.11 -3.79 20.67
CA ALA A 2 11.28 -4.39 19.35
C ALA A 2 12.45 -5.39 19.39
N ALA A 3 12.19 -6.65 19.02
CA ALA A 3 13.22 -7.67 18.91
C ALA A 3 13.85 -7.64 17.51
N THR A 4 15.16 -7.73 17.42
CA THR A 4 15.88 -7.90 16.15
C THR A 4 16.26 -9.35 15.96
N THR A 5 16.27 -9.79 14.70
CA THR A 5 16.71 -11.12 14.28
C THR A 5 17.72 -10.97 13.16
N LYS A 6 18.75 -11.82 13.17
CA LYS A 6 19.70 -11.90 12.05
C LYS A 6 19.05 -12.71 10.94
N ILE A 7 19.15 -12.21 9.71
CA ILE A 7 18.65 -12.87 8.51
C ILE A 7 19.79 -12.97 7.51
N ASP A 8 19.76 -14.02 6.70
CA ASP A 8 20.54 -14.07 5.48
C ASP A 8 19.78 -13.29 4.40
N PHE A 9 20.51 -12.49 3.62
CA PHE A 9 19.94 -11.66 2.58
C PHE A 9 20.83 -11.68 1.35
N ASP A 10 20.22 -11.64 0.17
CA ASP A 10 20.94 -11.63 -1.10
C ASP A 10 21.84 -10.39 -1.20
N SER A 11 23.15 -10.62 -1.35
CA SER A 11 24.16 -9.56 -1.33
C SER A 11 24.03 -8.60 -2.51
N ASP A 12 23.63 -9.11 -3.67
CA ASP A 12 23.51 -8.31 -4.91
C ASP A 12 22.27 -7.42 -4.82
N LEU A 13 21.20 -7.93 -4.23
CA LEU A 13 19.99 -7.17 -3.97
C LEU A 13 20.25 -6.08 -2.93
N LEU A 14 21.00 -6.39 -1.87
CA LEU A 14 21.42 -5.40 -0.87
C LEU A 14 22.32 -4.32 -1.50
N ALA A 15 23.24 -4.69 -2.39
CA ALA A 15 24.07 -3.73 -3.12
C ALA A 15 23.23 -2.77 -3.98
N LYS A 16 22.21 -3.29 -4.68
CA LYS A 16 21.26 -2.46 -5.45
C LYS A 16 20.46 -1.51 -4.55
N LEU A 17 20.02 -1.97 -3.38
CA LEU A 17 19.33 -1.14 -2.40
C LEU A 17 20.20 0.01 -1.91
N ARG A 18 21.46 -0.28 -1.54
CA ARG A 18 22.44 0.73 -1.12
C ARG A 18 22.69 1.77 -2.22
N ALA A 19 22.87 1.32 -3.46
CA ALA A 19 23.07 2.22 -4.61
C ALA A 19 21.87 3.15 -4.84
N ARG A 20 20.64 2.66 -4.65
CA ARG A 20 19.41 3.44 -4.82
C ARG A 20 19.15 4.42 -3.66
N ARG A 21 19.67 4.14 -2.47
CA ARG A 21 19.45 4.90 -1.23
C ARG A 21 20.79 5.11 -0.50
N PRO A 22 21.71 5.90 -1.08
CA PRO A 22 23.04 6.08 -0.50
C PRO A 22 22.97 6.73 0.89
N GLY A 23 23.92 6.39 1.76
CA GLY A 23 24.06 6.97 3.09
C GLY A 23 23.18 6.36 4.18
N LYS A 24 22.39 5.33 3.87
CA LYS A 24 21.62 4.57 4.86
C LYS A 24 22.31 3.25 5.22
N ASP A 25 22.20 2.84 6.48
CA ASP A 25 22.64 1.52 6.92
C ASP A 25 21.66 0.42 6.45
N ASP A 26 22.15 -0.82 6.41
CA ASP A 26 21.39 -1.96 5.90
C ASP A 26 20.09 -2.22 6.66
N ARG A 27 20.09 -2.02 7.98
CA ARG A 27 18.90 -2.24 8.79
C ARG A 27 17.83 -1.23 8.39
N THR A 28 18.18 0.05 8.29
CA THR A 28 17.27 1.10 7.85
C THR A 28 16.74 0.81 6.45
N LEU A 29 17.60 0.36 5.53
CA LEU A 29 17.18 -0.01 4.16
C LEU A 29 16.15 -1.14 4.16
N LEU A 30 16.41 -2.20 4.94
CA LEU A 30 15.53 -3.37 5.02
C LEU A 30 14.21 -3.06 5.73
N GLU A 31 14.25 -2.26 6.81
CA GLU A 31 13.04 -1.82 7.52
C GLU A 31 12.15 -0.95 6.61
N GLU A 32 12.74 -0.03 5.84
CA GLU A 32 11.99 0.78 4.89
C GLU A 32 11.40 -0.05 3.76
N LEU A 33 12.16 -1.01 3.23
CA LEU A 33 11.67 -1.93 2.20
C LEU A 33 10.47 -2.74 2.72
N ALA A 34 10.57 -3.29 3.93
CA ALA A 34 9.48 -4.04 4.55
C ALA A 34 8.22 -3.18 4.75
N ARG A 35 8.37 -1.92 5.20
CA ARG A 35 7.23 -0.99 5.32
C ARG A 35 6.57 -0.71 3.97
N ILE A 36 7.38 -0.56 2.91
CA ILE A 36 6.86 -0.34 1.56
C ILE A 36 6.07 -1.55 1.07
N GLU A 37 6.59 -2.77 1.24
CA GLU A 37 5.90 -3.99 0.80
C GLU A 37 4.59 -4.20 1.56
N LEU A 38 4.61 -4.07 2.90
CA LEU A 38 3.40 -4.12 3.74
C LEU A 38 2.38 -3.05 3.34
N GLY A 39 2.85 -1.86 2.95
CA GLY A 39 2.02 -0.79 2.42
C GLY A 39 1.32 -1.20 1.13
N PHE A 40 2.04 -1.80 0.18
CA PHE A 40 1.46 -2.30 -1.06
C PHE A 40 0.49 -3.46 -0.84
N GLU A 41 0.78 -4.38 0.08
CA GLU A 41 -0.17 -5.42 0.49
C GLU A 41 -1.46 -4.83 1.06
N THR A 42 -1.34 -3.84 1.95
CA THR A 42 -2.48 -3.15 2.54
C THR A 42 -3.31 -2.44 1.47
N LEU A 43 -2.67 -1.74 0.53
CA LEU A 43 -3.35 -1.08 -0.59
C LEU A 43 -4.08 -2.09 -1.48
N ARG A 44 -3.45 -3.22 -1.81
CA ARG A 44 -4.07 -4.30 -2.59
C ARG A 44 -5.29 -4.86 -1.87
N GLU A 45 -5.19 -5.08 -0.56
CA GLU A 45 -6.28 -5.60 0.24
C GLU A 45 -7.46 -4.60 0.33
N VAL A 46 -7.17 -3.32 0.55
CA VAL A 46 -8.19 -2.26 0.57
C VAL A 46 -8.86 -2.16 -0.80
N GLN A 47 -8.09 -2.15 -1.89
CA GLN A 47 -8.65 -2.14 -3.25
C GLN A 47 -9.52 -3.37 -3.48
N ARG A 48 -9.08 -4.57 -3.11
CA ARG A 48 -9.85 -5.81 -3.25
C ARG A 48 -11.16 -5.76 -2.47
N ARG A 49 -11.16 -5.23 -1.24
CA ARG A 49 -12.36 -5.12 -0.40
C ARG A 49 -13.35 -4.06 -0.90
N ASN A 50 -12.87 -3.04 -1.59
CA ASN A 50 -13.67 -1.92 -2.07
C ASN A 50 -13.83 -1.92 -3.60
N ALA A 51 -13.46 -3.03 -4.25
CA ALA A 51 -13.66 -3.20 -5.68
C ALA A 51 -15.16 -3.45 -5.91
N LEU A 52 -15.86 -2.39 -6.33
CA LEU A 52 -17.24 -2.49 -6.80
C LEU A 52 -17.22 -3.06 -8.22
N SER A 53 -18.19 -3.92 -8.52
CA SER A 53 -18.54 -4.24 -9.91
C SER A 53 -19.05 -2.98 -10.63
N GLU A 54 -19.07 -3.00 -11.96
CA GLU A 54 -19.58 -1.87 -12.75
C GLU A 54 -21.04 -1.53 -12.41
N ASP A 55 -21.86 -2.55 -12.18
CA ASP A 55 -23.25 -2.40 -11.77
C ASP A 55 -23.35 -1.75 -10.38
N GLU A 56 -22.56 -2.20 -9.40
CA GLU A 56 -22.54 -1.62 -8.05
C GLU A 56 -22.03 -0.19 -8.04
N ALA A 57 -21.01 0.12 -8.86
CA ALA A 57 -20.50 1.47 -9.02
C ALA A 57 -21.55 2.39 -9.67
N THR A 58 -22.28 1.89 -10.66
CA THR A 58 -23.36 2.61 -11.33
C THR A 58 -24.52 2.88 -10.37
N ASP A 59 -24.94 1.88 -9.60
CA ASP A 59 -26.00 2.02 -8.59
C ASP A 59 -25.60 2.98 -7.47
N LEU A 60 -24.34 2.97 -7.05
CA LEU A 60 -23.81 3.94 -6.09
C LEU A 60 -23.85 5.36 -6.65
N ALA A 61 -23.43 5.56 -7.91
CA ALA A 61 -23.46 6.86 -8.56
C ALA A 61 -24.89 7.40 -8.73
N VAL A 62 -25.84 6.54 -9.14
CA VAL A 62 -27.25 6.93 -9.28
C VAL A 62 -27.86 7.33 -7.93
N ARG A 63 -27.54 6.59 -6.84
CA ARG A 63 -27.99 6.95 -5.49
C ARG A 63 -27.44 8.30 -5.05
N ALA A 64 -26.14 8.54 -5.19
CA ALA A 64 -25.52 9.81 -4.84
C ALA A 64 -26.14 11.00 -5.59
N VAL A 65 -26.43 10.85 -6.89
CA VAL A 65 -27.11 11.89 -7.69
C VAL A 65 -28.53 12.14 -7.19
N ARG A 66 -29.27 11.10 -6.79
CA ARG A 66 -30.63 11.24 -6.24
C ARG A 66 -30.62 11.96 -4.90
N GLU A 67 -29.68 11.65 -4.01
CA GLU A 67 -29.52 12.30 -2.70
C GLU A 67 -29.25 13.81 -2.85
N VAL A 68 -28.26 14.19 -3.66
CA VAL A 68 -27.94 15.60 -3.94
C VAL A 68 -29.14 16.35 -4.56
N ARG A 69 -29.92 15.68 -5.41
CA ARG A 69 -31.13 16.28 -6.01
C ARG A 69 -32.28 16.40 -5.01
N ALA A 70 -32.35 15.55 -4.00
CA ALA A 70 -33.35 15.62 -2.94
C ALA A 70 -33.03 16.75 -1.95
N GLU A 71 -31.76 16.96 -1.61
CA GLU A 71 -31.33 18.07 -0.73
C GLU A 71 -31.54 19.47 -1.35
N ARG A 72 -31.59 19.55 -2.68
CA ARG A 72 -31.78 20.81 -3.42
C ARG A 72 -33.24 21.18 -3.68
N ARG A 73 -34.21 20.37 -3.25
CA ARG A 73 -35.65 20.64 -3.36
C ARG A 73 -36.22 20.98 -2.00
#